data_AF-A0A9P4X4F9-F1
#
_entry.id   AF-A0A9P4X4F9-F1
#
_cell.length_a   1.000
_cell.length_b   1.000
_cell.length_c   1.000
_cell.angle_alpha   90.00
_cell.angle_beta   90.00
_cell.angle_gamma   90.00
#
_symmetry.space_group_name_H-M   'P 1'
#
loop_
_entity.id
_entity.type
_entity.pdbx_description
1 polymer ?
#
loop_
_entity_poly.entity_id
_entity_poly.type
_entity_poly.pdbx_seq_one_letter_code
_entity_poly.pdbx_strand_id
1 'polypeptide(L)'
;MEDADHKMYAPYVYRGDDGLLRDGQGSGARLLSEFTRDELLWLFRTDEEGLHRYRIHTIVDIPPYEPSVRDAAANCLPDISTYHWIDICNKSVPVYILPGKRWLLLRAVLHNYIYRRWFRSYRSEIDFMRFICKFVIPQDLPDDTTVSLSTVDTIISLNKAIIARFEAQRIGKVEKRAASQNLCSSSSWSDPVNLDPYILQPLFRALVIIVSDEKYNKEPSTALGDLPVCLARTGVEEELSAPILFEPLAAKVICHIEPGRVIQVTLETAIDFVIGLEAREAAAFGLRPDPATDWKPDEDMLEAWRSIGETEPLVGPNSQWVDDNAYPQWSGSGKYNEVSLMPRYEKTAFWMEGKREAREERYKEAERAAADAARASAAGSHD
;
A
#
# COMPACT_ATOMS: atom_id res chain seq x y z
N MET A 1 -30.68 -8.19 -10.83
CA MET A 1 -29.41 -7.62 -10.30
C MET A 1 -28.77 -6.83 -11.42
N GLU A 2 -29.56 -5.90 -11.95
CA GLU A 2 -29.16 -4.74 -12.71
C GLU A 2 -29.44 -3.62 -11.73
N ASP A 3 -28.43 -2.87 -11.31
CA ASP A 3 -28.50 -1.41 -11.38
C ASP A 3 -27.21 -0.74 -10.90
N ALA A 4 -26.90 0.33 -11.60
CA ALA A 4 -26.01 1.44 -11.28
C ALA A 4 -24.50 1.18 -11.25
N ASP A 5 -23.88 1.50 -12.39
CA ASP A 5 -22.61 2.22 -12.49
C ASP A 5 -21.36 1.57 -11.86
N HIS A 6 -20.76 0.68 -12.65
CA HIS A 6 -19.30 0.51 -12.69
C HIS A 6 -18.61 1.78 -13.21
N LYS A 7 -18.79 2.94 -12.56
CA LYS A 7 -17.83 4.05 -12.68
C LYS A 7 -16.62 3.71 -11.81
N MET A 8 -15.85 2.74 -12.29
CA MET A 8 -14.54 2.38 -11.76
C MET A 8 -13.64 3.59 -11.97
N TYR A 9 -13.50 4.44 -10.95
CA TYR A 9 -12.71 5.67 -10.98
C TYR A 9 -13.01 6.58 -12.19
N ALA A 10 -13.91 7.56 -12.02
CA ALA A 10 -13.93 8.71 -12.92
C ALA A 10 -13.01 9.78 -12.30
N PRO A 11 -11.91 10.20 -12.94
CA PRO A 11 -11.24 11.44 -12.52
C PRO A 11 -12.27 12.57 -12.52
N TYR A 12 -12.23 13.47 -11.52
CA TYR A 12 -13.16 14.60 -11.53
C TYR A 12 -12.78 15.56 -12.67
N VAL A 13 -11.52 15.64 -13.06
CA VAL A 13 -11.15 16.23 -14.36
C VAL A 13 -11.56 15.31 -15.51
N TYR A 14 -12.50 15.78 -16.34
CA TYR A 14 -13.01 15.06 -17.50
C TYR A 14 -12.92 15.92 -18.76
N ARG A 15 -12.35 15.37 -19.84
CA ARG A 15 -12.40 15.97 -21.17
C ARG A 15 -13.69 15.58 -21.87
N GLY A 16 -14.54 16.55 -22.15
CA GLY A 16 -15.78 16.36 -22.88
C GLY A 16 -15.56 16.00 -24.35
N ASP A 17 -16.63 15.55 -25.01
CA ASP A 17 -16.64 15.30 -26.46
C ASP A 17 -16.40 16.58 -27.27
N ASP A 18 -16.65 17.75 -26.64
CA ASP A 18 -16.33 19.08 -27.13
C ASP A 18 -14.84 19.46 -26.98
N GLY A 19 -14.03 18.57 -26.40
CA GLY A 19 -12.61 18.77 -26.13
C GLY A 19 -12.32 19.62 -24.89
N LEU A 20 -13.35 20.15 -24.22
CA LEU A 20 -13.19 21.04 -23.07
C LEU A 20 -13.06 20.26 -21.76
N LEU A 21 -12.21 20.77 -20.86
CA LEU A 21 -12.01 20.17 -19.53
C LEU A 21 -13.08 20.64 -18.55
N ARG A 22 -13.61 19.69 -17.77
CA ARG A 22 -14.71 19.89 -16.81
C ARG A 22 -14.44 19.18 -15.47
N ASP A 23 -15.13 19.57 -14.42
CA ASP A 23 -15.07 18.99 -13.05
C ASP A 23 -15.91 17.73 -12.85
N GLY A 24 -16.39 17.13 -13.94
CA GLY A 24 -17.02 15.81 -13.94
C GLY A 24 -17.76 15.52 -15.24
N GLN A 25 -18.55 14.44 -15.21
CA GLN A 25 -19.43 14.03 -16.31
C GLN A 25 -20.88 14.46 -16.05
N GLY A 26 -21.52 15.14 -17.00
CA GLY A 26 -22.97 15.40 -17.01
C GLY A 26 -23.36 16.87 -17.18
N SER A 27 -24.66 17.15 -17.18
CA SER A 27 -25.24 18.47 -17.47
C SER A 27 -24.98 19.55 -16.42
N GLY A 28 -24.43 19.17 -15.26
CA GLY A 28 -24.04 20.09 -14.19
C GLY A 28 -22.53 20.34 -14.09
N ALA A 29 -21.72 19.76 -14.99
CA ALA A 29 -20.26 19.88 -14.92
C ALA A 29 -19.80 21.27 -15.39
N ARG A 30 -19.06 21.96 -14.53
CA ARG A 30 -18.49 23.29 -14.79
C ARG A 30 -17.25 23.16 -15.66
N LEU A 31 -17.03 24.15 -16.53
CA LEU A 31 -15.77 24.25 -17.28
C LEU A 31 -14.65 24.64 -16.34
N LEU A 32 -13.49 23.99 -16.45
CA LEU A 32 -12.35 24.32 -15.58
C LEU A 32 -11.84 25.75 -15.81
N SER A 33 -12.06 26.32 -16.99
CA SER A 33 -11.72 27.73 -17.29
C SER A 33 -12.57 28.75 -16.50
N GLU A 34 -13.64 28.31 -15.84
CA GLU A 34 -14.48 29.15 -14.98
C GLU A 34 -14.07 29.10 -13.50
N PHE A 35 -13.04 28.32 -13.16
CA PHE A 35 -12.55 28.17 -11.80
C PHE A 35 -11.63 29.33 -11.44
N THR A 36 -11.67 29.74 -10.18
CA THR A 36 -10.59 30.53 -9.59
C THR A 36 -9.33 29.67 -9.42
N ARG A 37 -8.18 30.32 -9.26
CA ARG A 37 -6.90 29.67 -8.94
C ARG A 37 -7.02 28.69 -7.78
N ASP A 38 -7.63 29.13 -6.68
CA ASP A 38 -7.75 28.32 -5.45
C ASP A 38 -8.74 27.16 -5.60
N GLU A 39 -9.85 27.35 -6.32
CA GLU A 39 -10.77 26.25 -6.64
C GLU A 39 -10.09 25.19 -7.52
N LEU A 40 -9.28 25.61 -8.50
CA LEU A 40 -8.61 24.69 -9.41
C LEU A 40 -7.49 23.90 -8.72
N LEU A 41 -6.69 24.55 -7.89
CA LEU A 41 -5.68 23.90 -7.05
C LEU A 41 -6.31 22.90 -6.06
N TRP A 42 -7.44 23.27 -5.46
CA TRP A 42 -8.22 22.37 -4.63
C TRP A 42 -8.73 21.16 -5.42
N LEU A 43 -9.28 21.37 -6.62
CA LEU A 43 -9.75 20.29 -7.47
C LEU A 43 -8.60 19.31 -7.79
N PHE A 44 -7.47 19.80 -8.30
CA PHE A 44 -6.30 18.99 -8.62
C PHE A 44 -5.82 18.19 -7.40
N ARG A 45 -5.71 18.84 -6.25
CA ARG A 45 -5.28 18.15 -5.02
C ARG A 45 -6.25 17.03 -4.65
N THR A 46 -7.55 17.28 -4.67
CA THR A 46 -8.53 16.25 -4.29
C THR A 46 -8.56 15.09 -5.28
N ASP A 47 -8.32 15.36 -6.57
CA ASP A 47 -8.22 14.33 -7.60
C ASP A 47 -6.96 13.48 -7.44
N GLU A 48 -5.81 14.10 -7.17
CA GLU A 48 -4.58 13.35 -6.85
C GLU A 48 -4.77 12.48 -5.60
N GLU A 49 -5.45 12.97 -4.56
CA GLU A 49 -5.79 12.16 -3.38
C GLU A 49 -6.73 11.00 -3.74
N GLY A 50 -7.71 11.23 -4.60
CA GLY A 50 -8.63 10.21 -5.10
C GLY A 50 -7.90 9.13 -5.88
N LEU A 51 -7.07 9.55 -6.84
CA LEU A 51 -6.24 8.68 -7.66
C LEU A 51 -5.27 7.90 -6.81
N HIS A 52 -4.58 8.56 -5.87
CA HIS A 52 -3.69 7.93 -4.91
C HIS A 52 -4.44 6.87 -4.12
N ARG A 53 -5.58 7.20 -3.49
CA ARG A 53 -6.36 6.26 -2.69
C ARG A 53 -6.81 5.04 -3.49
N TYR A 54 -7.27 5.27 -4.72
CA TYR A 54 -7.66 4.21 -5.64
C TYR A 54 -6.46 3.36 -6.06
N ARG A 55 -5.34 3.99 -6.42
CA ARG A 55 -4.12 3.30 -6.85
C ARG A 55 -3.51 2.53 -5.69
N ILE A 56 -3.40 3.05 -4.47
CA ILE A 56 -2.87 2.23 -3.38
C ILE A 56 -3.76 1.01 -3.11
N HIS A 57 -5.09 1.14 -3.22
CA HIS A 57 -5.95 -0.03 -3.10
C HIS A 57 -5.77 -1.01 -4.27
N THR A 58 -5.92 -0.54 -5.50
CA THR A 58 -5.90 -1.43 -6.68
C THR A 58 -4.51 -1.91 -7.03
N ILE A 59 -3.51 -1.05 -6.86
CA ILE A 59 -2.11 -1.32 -7.15
C ILE A 59 -1.48 -2.11 -5.98
N VAL A 60 -1.59 -1.62 -4.76
CA VAL A 60 -0.86 -2.18 -3.61
C VAL A 60 -1.62 -3.33 -2.94
N ASP A 61 -2.96 -3.32 -3.04
CA ASP A 61 -3.85 -4.30 -2.41
C ASP A 61 -4.59 -5.25 -3.38
N ILE A 62 -4.37 -5.33 -4.70
CA ILE A 62 -5.06 -6.38 -5.52
C ILE A 62 -4.16 -7.56 -5.90
N PRO A 63 -3.01 -7.41 -6.57
CA PRO A 63 -2.05 -8.51 -6.67
C PRO A 63 -1.16 -8.51 -5.42
N PRO A 64 -1.28 -9.51 -4.54
CA PRO A 64 -0.31 -9.68 -3.48
C PRO A 64 1.07 -9.95 -4.08
N TYR A 65 2.12 -9.38 -3.48
CA TYR A 65 3.48 -9.81 -3.79
C TYR A 65 3.77 -11.01 -2.91
N GLU A 66 3.92 -12.18 -3.53
CA GLU A 66 3.98 -13.47 -2.84
C GLU A 66 5.33 -14.20 -3.05
N PRO A 67 6.44 -13.68 -2.49
CA PRO A 67 7.75 -14.31 -2.68
C PRO A 67 7.87 -15.60 -1.85
N SER A 68 8.50 -16.62 -2.43
CA SER A 68 8.79 -17.88 -1.74
C SER A 68 10.03 -17.78 -0.86
N VAL A 69 9.88 -18.17 0.40
CA VAL A 69 11.00 -18.33 1.35
C VAL A 69 11.98 -19.40 0.86
N ARG A 70 11.47 -20.49 0.30
CA ARG A 70 12.30 -21.58 -0.24
C ARG A 70 13.16 -21.09 -1.39
N ASP A 71 12.58 -20.35 -2.32
CA ASP A 71 13.32 -19.83 -3.47
C ASP A 71 14.33 -18.75 -3.05
N ALA A 72 14.01 -17.95 -2.03
CA ALA A 72 14.96 -17.03 -1.41
C ALA A 72 16.15 -17.77 -0.77
N ALA A 73 15.89 -18.84 -0.03
CA ALA A 73 16.95 -19.67 0.56
C ALA A 73 17.82 -20.37 -0.50
N ALA A 74 17.23 -20.74 -1.64
CA ALA A 74 17.95 -21.29 -2.79
C ALA A 74 18.58 -20.21 -3.70
N ASN A 75 18.46 -18.93 -3.33
CA ASN A 75 18.96 -17.78 -4.09
C ASN A 75 18.47 -17.74 -5.55
N CYS A 76 17.23 -18.16 -5.77
CA CYS A 76 16.59 -18.27 -7.09
C CYS A 76 15.26 -17.50 -7.18
N LEU A 77 15.07 -16.46 -6.37
CA LEU A 77 13.88 -15.61 -6.45
C LEU A 77 13.66 -15.10 -7.89
N PRO A 78 12.43 -15.19 -8.42
CA PRO A 78 12.10 -14.70 -9.75
C PRO A 78 12.33 -13.18 -9.84
N ASP A 79 12.34 -12.69 -11.08
CA ASP A 79 12.30 -11.25 -11.31
C ASP A 79 11.03 -10.63 -10.69
N ILE A 80 11.20 -9.56 -9.91
CA ILE A 80 10.10 -8.73 -9.43
C ILE A 80 9.45 -8.06 -10.64
N SER A 81 8.12 -8.22 -10.79
CA SER A 81 7.38 -7.56 -11.87
C SER A 81 7.51 -6.04 -11.76
N THR A 82 7.45 -5.32 -12.89
CA THR A 82 7.57 -3.85 -12.91
C THR A 82 6.63 -3.17 -11.93
N TYR A 83 5.42 -3.69 -11.82
CA TYR A 83 4.41 -3.20 -10.91
C TYR A 83 4.81 -3.33 -9.44
N HIS A 84 5.26 -4.51 -8.99
CA HIS A 84 5.70 -4.70 -7.61
C HIS A 84 7.01 -3.94 -7.33
N TRP A 85 7.86 -3.80 -8.35
CA TRP A 85 9.08 -3.03 -8.26
C TRP A 85 8.79 -1.54 -7.97
N ILE A 86 7.84 -0.94 -8.70
CA ILE A 86 7.36 0.43 -8.45
C ILE A 86 6.74 0.53 -7.05
N ASP A 87 5.93 -0.44 -6.66
CA ASP A 87 5.21 -0.42 -5.39
C ASP A 87 6.12 -0.55 -4.15
N ILE A 88 7.21 -1.32 -4.24
CA ILE A 88 8.25 -1.40 -3.19
C ILE A 88 8.90 -0.02 -2.95
N CYS A 89 8.97 0.83 -3.97
CA CYS A 89 9.59 2.14 -3.87
C CYS A 89 8.72 3.13 -3.09
N ASN A 90 9.38 4.12 -2.49
CA ASN A 90 8.78 5.23 -1.76
C ASN A 90 7.88 4.78 -0.59
N LYS A 91 8.14 3.58 -0.06
CA LYS A 91 7.55 3.04 1.17
C LYS A 91 8.57 3.02 2.28
N SER A 92 8.12 3.25 3.50
CA SER A 92 8.98 3.29 4.69
C SER A 92 9.19 1.90 5.29
N VAL A 93 8.24 0.97 5.18
CA VAL A 93 8.35 -0.35 5.81
C VAL A 93 7.64 -1.47 5.02
N PRO A 94 8.21 -2.67 4.89
CA PRO A 94 7.46 -3.85 4.49
C PRO A 94 6.63 -4.40 5.66
N VAL A 95 5.36 -4.71 5.39
CA VAL A 95 4.44 -5.39 6.29
C VAL A 95 4.24 -6.82 5.78
N TYR A 96 4.86 -7.77 6.46
CA TYR A 96 4.71 -9.20 6.17
C TYR A 96 3.46 -9.72 6.85
N ILE A 97 2.50 -10.22 6.07
CA ILE A 97 1.29 -10.87 6.59
C ILE A 97 1.51 -12.37 6.46
N LEU A 98 1.67 -13.07 7.59
CA LEU A 98 1.86 -14.51 7.58
C LEU A 98 0.63 -15.21 6.97
N PRO A 99 0.81 -16.21 6.08
CA PRO A 99 -0.30 -16.94 5.51
C PRO A 99 -1.12 -17.62 6.60
N GLY A 100 -2.38 -17.26 6.68
CA GLY A 100 -3.36 -17.84 7.57
C GLY A 100 -4.74 -17.82 6.94
N LYS A 101 -5.74 -18.42 7.57
CA LYS A 101 -7.07 -18.59 6.94
C LYS A 101 -7.74 -17.27 6.56
N ARG A 102 -7.40 -16.18 7.26
CA ARG A 102 -8.03 -14.86 7.16
C ARG A 102 -7.10 -13.81 6.56
N TRP A 103 -5.94 -14.20 6.02
CA TRP A 103 -4.92 -13.24 5.58
C TRP A 103 -5.46 -12.26 4.52
N LEU A 104 -6.33 -12.70 3.61
CA LEU A 104 -6.96 -11.85 2.59
C LEU A 104 -7.84 -10.75 3.21
N LEU A 105 -8.68 -11.12 4.19
CA LEU A 105 -9.50 -10.16 4.93
C LEU A 105 -8.62 -9.22 5.75
N LEU A 106 -7.65 -9.77 6.48
CA LEU A 106 -6.72 -9.02 7.32
C LEU A 106 -5.97 -7.96 6.50
N ARG A 107 -5.50 -8.31 5.32
CA ARG A 107 -4.82 -7.38 4.40
C ARG A 107 -5.71 -6.19 4.01
N ALA A 108 -6.97 -6.42 3.66
CA ALA A 108 -7.91 -5.36 3.30
C ALA A 108 -8.17 -4.41 4.47
N VAL A 109 -8.37 -4.94 5.68
CA VAL A 109 -8.60 -4.09 6.87
C VAL A 109 -7.33 -3.36 7.33
N LEU A 110 -6.15 -4.00 7.22
CA LEU A 110 -4.86 -3.38 7.50
C LEU A 110 -4.61 -2.19 6.58
N HIS A 111 -4.82 -2.36 5.28
CA HIS A 111 -4.65 -1.29 4.30
C HIS A 111 -5.50 -0.06 4.64
N ASN A 112 -6.78 -0.26 4.97
CA ASN A 112 -7.67 0.83 5.35
C ASN A 112 -7.29 1.48 6.70
N TYR A 113 -6.93 0.67 7.70
CA TYR A 113 -6.50 1.18 9.01
C TYR A 113 -5.23 2.03 8.88
N ILE A 114 -4.20 1.49 8.22
CA ILE A 114 -2.90 2.15 8.06
C ILE A 114 -3.05 3.43 7.23
N TYR A 115 -3.85 3.41 6.16
CA TYR A 115 -4.09 4.60 5.35
C TYR A 115 -4.71 5.74 6.17
N ARG A 116 -5.79 5.49 6.91
CA ARG A 116 -6.44 6.54 7.73
C ARG A 116 -5.53 7.10 8.81
N ARG A 117 -4.58 6.31 9.30
CA ARG A 117 -3.63 6.75 10.33
C ARG A 117 -2.49 7.58 9.77
N TRP A 118 -1.99 7.22 8.58
CA TRP A 118 -0.90 7.93 7.91
C TRP A 118 -1.37 9.18 7.16
N PHE A 119 -2.51 9.08 6.48
CA PHE A 119 -3.01 10.13 5.59
C PHE A 119 -3.61 11.30 6.39
N ARG A 120 -3.19 12.51 6.01
CA ARG A 120 -3.71 13.79 6.46
C ARG A 120 -4.26 14.51 5.24
N SER A 121 -5.56 14.76 5.24
CA SER A 121 -6.24 15.50 4.17
C SER A 121 -5.48 16.76 3.81
N TYR A 122 -5.27 16.98 2.51
CA TYR A 122 -4.52 18.08 1.91
C TYR A 122 -3.02 18.13 2.22
N ARG A 123 -2.57 17.57 3.34
CA ARG A 123 -1.20 17.75 3.86
C ARG A 123 -0.26 16.59 3.59
N SER A 124 -0.80 15.38 3.38
CA SER A 124 0.06 14.22 3.11
C SER A 124 0.69 14.32 1.73
N GLU A 125 1.99 14.04 1.68
CA GLU A 125 2.73 13.86 0.44
C GLU A 125 2.37 12.51 -0.16
N ILE A 126 1.65 12.54 -1.27
CA ILE A 126 1.10 11.36 -1.95
C ILE A 126 1.78 11.10 -3.30
N ASP A 127 2.61 12.03 -3.75
CA ASP A 127 3.33 11.96 -5.01
C ASP A 127 4.19 10.69 -5.09
N PHE A 128 4.36 10.20 -6.32
CA PHE A 128 5.15 9.00 -6.61
C PHE A 128 4.71 7.77 -5.83
N MET A 129 3.39 7.62 -5.63
CA MET A 129 2.79 6.49 -4.92
C MET A 129 3.29 6.35 -3.47
N ARG A 130 3.71 7.47 -2.84
CA ARG A 130 4.19 7.45 -1.46
C ARG A 130 3.08 6.96 -0.53
N PHE A 131 3.41 5.98 0.28
CA PHE A 131 2.55 5.41 1.30
C PHE A 131 3.47 4.75 2.33
N ILE A 132 3.05 4.62 3.58
CA ILE A 132 3.99 4.20 4.62
C ILE A 132 4.51 2.77 4.43
N CYS A 133 3.73 1.87 3.83
CA CYS A 133 4.09 0.46 3.78
C CYS A 133 3.82 -0.27 2.46
N LYS A 134 4.52 -1.40 2.28
CA LYS A 134 4.24 -2.43 1.27
C LYS A 134 3.80 -3.72 1.95
N PHE A 135 2.67 -4.29 1.55
CA PHE A 135 2.28 -5.64 1.98
C PHE A 135 3.04 -6.72 1.21
N VAL A 136 3.57 -7.72 1.92
CA VAL A 136 4.25 -8.89 1.38
C VAL A 136 3.67 -10.15 2.01
N ILE A 137 3.34 -11.15 1.19
CA ILE A 137 2.76 -12.43 1.66
C ILE A 137 3.79 -13.55 1.42
N PRO A 138 4.61 -13.88 2.42
CA PRO A 138 5.65 -14.90 2.27
C PRO A 138 5.03 -16.28 2.03
N GLN A 139 5.47 -16.98 0.98
CA GLN A 139 5.07 -18.36 0.68
C GLN A 139 6.11 -19.37 1.21
N ASP A 140 5.71 -20.63 1.36
CA ASP A 140 6.57 -21.73 1.83
C ASP A 140 7.18 -21.49 3.23
N LEU A 141 6.45 -20.78 4.10
CA LEU A 141 6.81 -20.70 5.52
C LEU A 141 6.58 -22.05 6.20
N PRO A 142 7.35 -22.38 7.26
CA PRO A 142 7.01 -23.50 8.14
C PRO A 142 5.59 -23.34 8.68
N ASP A 143 4.85 -24.45 8.87
CA ASP A 143 3.44 -24.48 9.32
C ASP A 143 3.18 -23.89 10.73
N ASP A 144 4.16 -23.21 11.32
CA ASP A 144 3.99 -22.53 12.60
C ASP A 144 3.18 -21.24 12.40
N THR A 145 1.96 -21.25 12.92
CA THR A 145 1.06 -20.08 12.89
C THR A 145 1.50 -18.98 13.85
N THR A 146 2.39 -19.30 14.81
CA THR A 146 2.87 -18.35 15.82
C THR A 146 4.13 -17.63 15.35
N VAL A 147 4.25 -16.34 15.69
CA VAL A 147 5.45 -15.56 15.37
C VAL A 147 6.58 -15.95 16.32
N SER A 148 7.34 -16.97 15.94
CA SER A 148 8.57 -17.38 16.64
C SER A 148 9.79 -16.59 16.17
N LEU A 149 10.89 -16.65 16.92
CA LEU A 149 12.15 -16.02 16.52
C LEU A 149 12.66 -16.59 15.18
N SER A 150 12.50 -17.90 14.96
CA SER A 150 12.84 -18.55 13.70
C SER A 150 12.05 -17.96 12.54
N THR A 151 10.74 -17.76 12.70
CA THR A 151 9.89 -17.12 11.68
C THR A 151 10.39 -15.71 11.38
N VAL A 152 10.73 -14.93 12.41
CA VAL A 152 11.27 -13.57 12.24
C VAL A 152 12.58 -13.57 11.45
N ASP A 153 13.50 -14.49 11.75
CA ASP A 153 14.78 -14.59 11.04
C ASP A 153 14.61 -15.04 9.59
N THR A 154 13.65 -15.93 9.33
CA THR A 154 13.24 -16.30 7.97
C THR A 154 12.72 -15.09 7.20
N ILE A 155 11.85 -14.27 7.80
CA ILE A 155 11.31 -13.06 7.17
C ILE A 155 12.41 -12.02 6.92
N ILE A 156 13.32 -11.81 7.86
CA ILE A 156 14.46 -10.89 7.66
C ILE A 156 15.34 -11.37 6.51
N SER A 157 15.60 -12.67 6.43
CA SER A 157 16.39 -13.26 5.34
C SER A 157 15.70 -13.12 3.99
N LEU A 158 14.38 -13.35 3.94
CA LEU A 158 13.55 -13.10 2.76
C LEU A 158 13.60 -11.63 2.33
N ASN A 159 13.47 -10.69 3.27
CA ASN A 159 13.53 -9.25 2.99
C ASN A 159 14.87 -8.86 2.35
N LYS A 160 15.98 -9.39 2.89
CA LYS A 160 17.33 -9.18 2.33
C LYS A 160 17.43 -9.72 0.90
N ALA A 161 16.88 -10.90 0.63
CA ALA A 161 16.87 -11.49 -0.72
C ALA A 161 16.02 -10.68 -1.71
N ILE A 162 14.85 -10.19 -1.28
CA ILE A 162 13.99 -9.30 -2.10
C ILE A 162 14.72 -8.00 -2.43
N ILE A 163 15.38 -7.38 -1.45
CA ILE A 163 16.15 -6.15 -1.65
C ILE A 163 17.32 -6.39 -2.61
N ALA A 164 18.07 -7.48 -2.44
CA ALA A 164 19.15 -7.84 -3.36
C ALA A 164 18.64 -8.04 -4.80
N ARG A 165 17.48 -8.70 -4.95
CA ARG A 165 16.84 -8.91 -6.26
C ARG A 165 16.37 -7.59 -6.88
N PHE A 166 15.77 -6.72 -6.07
CA PHE A 166 15.34 -5.38 -6.47
C PHE A 166 16.52 -4.56 -7.02
N GLU A 167 17.66 -4.55 -6.32
CA GLU A 167 18.83 -3.79 -6.74
C GLU A 167 19.49 -4.36 -7.99
N ALA A 168 19.59 -5.68 -8.10
CA ALA A 168 20.09 -6.33 -9.31
C ALA A 168 19.25 -5.95 -10.55
N GLN A 169 17.92 -5.90 -10.39
CA GLN A 169 17.04 -5.44 -11.46
C GLN A 169 17.20 -3.95 -11.76
N ARG A 170 17.36 -3.11 -10.73
CA ARG A 170 17.55 -1.66 -10.90
C ARG A 170 18.77 -1.39 -11.77
N ILE A 171 19.91 -2.03 -11.49
CA ILE A 171 21.14 -1.91 -12.28
C ILE A 171 20.85 -2.25 -13.75
N GLY A 172 20.23 -3.40 -14.01
CA GLY A 172 19.91 -3.81 -15.38
C GLY A 172 18.92 -2.88 -16.10
N LYS A 173 17.98 -2.24 -15.39
CA LYS A 173 17.06 -1.26 -15.97
C LYS A 173 17.76 0.07 -16.29
N VAL A 174 18.65 0.54 -15.42
CA VAL A 174 19.45 1.75 -15.63
C VAL A 174 20.38 1.57 -16.83
N GLU A 175 21.08 0.44 -16.93
CA GLU A 175 21.94 0.13 -18.06
C GLU A 175 21.17 0.08 -19.39
N LYS A 176 19.99 -0.56 -19.41
CA LYS A 176 19.12 -0.60 -20.59
C LYS A 176 18.65 0.80 -21.01
N ARG A 177 18.30 1.66 -20.06
CA ARG A 177 17.90 3.05 -20.32
C ARG A 177 19.06 3.87 -20.89
N ALA A 178 20.26 3.74 -20.33
CA ALA A 178 21.44 4.42 -20.85
C ALA A 178 21.77 3.98 -22.30
N ALA A 179 21.54 2.70 -22.63
CA ALA A 179 21.70 2.18 -23.98
C ALA A 179 20.60 2.68 -24.95
N SER A 180 19.34 2.78 -24.50
CA SER A 180 18.21 3.20 -25.35
C SER A 180 18.14 4.71 -25.56
N GLN A 181 18.64 5.54 -24.64
CA GLN A 181 18.73 7.00 -24.79
C GLN A 181 19.62 7.44 -25.98
N ASN A 182 20.44 6.55 -26.54
CA ASN A 182 21.21 6.79 -27.76
C ASN A 182 20.39 6.57 -29.06
N LEU A 183 19.15 6.09 -29.00
CA LEU A 183 18.32 5.69 -30.14
C LEU A 183 16.91 6.30 -30.05
N CYS A 184 16.82 7.63 -30.17
CA CYS A 184 15.62 8.42 -30.47
C CYS A 184 14.42 8.37 -29.48
N SER A 185 13.93 9.55 -29.14
CA SER A 185 12.74 9.82 -28.33
C SER A 185 11.46 9.43 -29.08
N SER A 186 10.75 8.40 -28.63
CA SER A 186 9.36 8.19 -29.03
C SER A 186 8.50 7.86 -27.81
N SER A 187 7.55 8.75 -27.54
CA SER A 187 6.51 8.69 -26.52
C SER A 187 5.56 7.51 -26.74
N SER A 188 5.99 6.33 -26.31
CA SER A 188 5.15 5.15 -26.16
C SER A 188 5.02 4.86 -24.66
N TRP A 189 3.91 4.27 -24.23
CA TRP A 189 3.80 3.62 -22.91
C TRP A 189 4.87 2.52 -22.67
N SER A 190 5.66 2.23 -23.70
CA SER A 190 6.82 1.33 -23.74
C SER A 190 8.18 2.02 -23.57
N ASP A 191 8.22 3.36 -23.52
CA ASP A 191 9.42 4.12 -23.14
C ASP A 191 9.79 3.69 -21.71
N PRO A 192 11.07 3.45 -21.36
CA PRO A 192 11.39 3.04 -20.00
C PRO A 192 10.91 4.13 -19.06
N VAL A 193 9.80 3.83 -18.36
CA VAL A 193 9.19 4.67 -17.32
C VAL A 193 10.32 5.36 -16.58
N ASN A 194 10.30 6.68 -16.48
CA ASN A 194 11.33 7.37 -15.71
C ASN A 194 11.34 6.79 -14.29
N LEU A 195 12.34 5.96 -13.98
CA LEU A 195 12.44 5.23 -12.71
C LEU A 195 13.13 6.06 -11.64
N ASP A 196 13.70 7.22 -12.00
CA ASP A 196 14.46 8.08 -11.10
C ASP A 196 13.68 8.46 -9.82
N PRO A 197 12.36 8.75 -9.86
CA PRO A 197 11.61 9.06 -8.64
C PRO A 197 11.20 7.81 -7.83
N TYR A 198 11.52 6.59 -8.27
CA TYR A 198 11.17 5.36 -7.56
C TYR A 198 12.37 4.86 -6.75
N ILE A 199 12.40 5.28 -5.48
CA ILE A 199 13.55 5.07 -4.59
C ILE A 199 13.20 4.06 -3.51
N LEU A 200 14.05 3.02 -3.36
CA LEU A 200 13.98 2.11 -2.22
C LEU A 200 14.50 2.83 -0.97
N GLN A 201 13.59 3.16 -0.04
CA GLN A 201 13.91 3.93 1.15
C GLN A 201 14.81 3.12 2.12
N PRO A 202 15.78 3.76 2.81
CA PRO A 202 16.59 3.09 3.82
C PRO A 202 15.78 2.41 4.93
N LEU A 203 14.70 3.03 5.40
CA LEU A 203 13.81 2.45 6.41
C LEU A 203 13.20 1.11 5.97
N PHE A 204 12.90 0.94 4.68
CA PHE A 204 12.35 -0.29 4.13
C PHE A 204 13.31 -1.46 4.28
N ARG A 205 14.62 -1.17 4.27
CA ARG A 205 15.69 -2.15 4.46
C ARG A 205 15.89 -2.46 5.94
N ALA A 206 15.73 -1.46 6.80
CA ALA A 206 16.15 -1.49 8.20
C ALA A 206 15.15 -2.11 9.17
N LEU A 207 13.85 -1.99 8.87
CA LEU A 207 12.77 -2.37 9.76
C LEU A 207 11.73 -3.20 9.00
N VAL A 208 11.15 -4.20 9.66
CA VAL A 208 10.00 -4.94 9.14
C VAL A 208 8.88 -4.99 10.19
N ILE A 209 7.63 -4.99 9.73
CA ILE A 209 6.45 -5.31 10.53
C ILE A 209 5.98 -6.72 10.13
N ILE A 210 5.71 -7.57 11.11
CA ILE A 210 5.19 -8.93 10.89
C ILE A 210 3.84 -9.05 11.59
N VAL A 211 2.83 -9.47 10.85
CA VAL A 211 1.44 -9.60 11.29
C VAL A 211 0.99 -11.04 11.07
N SER A 212 0.40 -11.66 12.09
CA SER A 212 -0.28 -12.95 12.01
C SER A 212 -1.79 -12.75 12.12
N ASP A 213 -2.58 -13.59 11.45
CA ASP A 213 -4.03 -13.59 11.58
C ASP A 213 -4.53 -14.37 12.80
N GLU A 214 -3.64 -15.01 13.55
CA GLU A 214 -3.97 -15.81 14.74
C GLU A 214 -4.76 -15.01 15.78
N LYS A 215 -4.33 -13.76 16.02
CA LYS A 215 -4.96 -12.84 16.99
C LYS A 215 -6.00 -11.91 16.37
N TYR A 216 -6.25 -12.02 15.07
CA TYR A 216 -7.22 -11.18 14.36
C TYR A 216 -8.64 -11.73 14.53
N ASN A 217 -9.51 -10.96 15.19
CA ASN A 217 -10.86 -11.38 15.54
C ASN A 217 -11.93 -10.83 14.57
N LYS A 218 -11.54 -10.50 13.34
CA LYS A 218 -12.41 -9.93 12.30
C LYS A 218 -12.96 -8.55 12.69
N GLU A 219 -12.26 -7.82 13.55
CA GLU A 219 -12.56 -6.41 13.75
C GLU A 219 -12.42 -5.62 12.44
N PRO A 220 -13.31 -4.64 12.18
CA PRO A 220 -13.20 -3.79 11.00
C PRO A 220 -11.97 -2.89 11.10
N SER A 221 -11.60 -2.27 9.99
CA SER A 221 -10.46 -1.36 9.88
C SER A 221 -10.55 -0.11 10.76
N THR A 222 -11.69 0.16 11.40
CA THR A 222 -11.84 1.26 12.38
C THR A 222 -11.46 0.86 13.81
N ALA A 223 -11.30 -0.44 14.08
CA ALA A 223 -11.04 -0.99 15.41
C ALA A 223 -9.79 -1.88 15.48
N LEU A 224 -8.98 -1.91 14.42
CA LEU A 224 -7.81 -2.80 14.28
C LEU A 224 -6.58 -2.37 15.09
N GLY A 225 -6.63 -1.23 15.78
CA GLY A 225 -5.45 -0.61 16.41
C GLY A 225 -4.76 -1.47 17.46
N ASP A 226 -5.53 -2.27 18.20
CA ASP A 226 -5.04 -3.12 19.29
C ASP A 226 -4.44 -4.46 18.80
N LEU A 227 -4.51 -4.76 17.49
CA LEU A 227 -3.97 -5.99 16.92
C LEU A 227 -2.48 -6.10 17.25
N PRO A 228 -2.02 -7.18 17.91
CA PRO A 228 -0.60 -7.35 18.20
C PRO A 228 0.21 -7.63 16.93
N VAL A 229 1.31 -6.90 16.74
CA VAL A 229 2.24 -7.05 15.62
C VAL A 229 3.68 -7.11 16.13
N CYS A 230 4.57 -7.72 15.36
CA CYS A 230 6.00 -7.77 15.69
C CYS A 230 6.76 -6.72 14.88
N LEU A 231 7.57 -5.92 15.55
CA LEU A 231 8.57 -5.05 14.95
C LEU A 231 9.94 -5.71 15.06
N ALA A 232 10.65 -5.82 13.94
CA ALA A 232 11.97 -6.43 13.92
C ALA A 232 12.97 -5.57 13.15
N ARG A 233 14.12 -5.31 13.77
CA ARG A 233 15.27 -4.67 13.10
C ARG A 233 16.01 -5.70 12.26
N THR A 234 16.31 -5.38 11.02
CA THR A 234 16.98 -6.30 10.07
C THR A 234 18.50 -6.34 10.22
N GLY A 235 19.04 -5.33 10.91
CA GLY A 235 20.48 -5.06 11.02
C GLY A 235 21.07 -4.26 9.86
N VAL A 236 20.26 -3.83 8.90
CA VAL A 236 20.69 -2.92 7.82
C VAL A 236 20.43 -1.49 8.27
N GLU A 237 21.47 -0.74 8.61
CA GLU A 237 21.35 0.64 9.09
C GLU A 237 22.05 1.67 8.18
N GLU A 238 22.56 1.21 7.04
CA GLU A 238 23.17 2.07 6.02
C GLU A 238 22.17 3.15 5.55
N GLU A 239 22.66 4.37 5.37
CA GLU A 239 21.88 5.53 4.86
C GLU A 239 20.75 6.02 5.78
N LEU A 240 20.60 5.49 7.00
CA LEU A 240 19.72 6.05 8.01
C LEU A 240 20.32 7.31 8.64
N SER A 241 19.44 8.24 9.00
CA SER A 241 19.82 9.46 9.74
C SER A 241 20.37 9.16 11.14
N ALA A 242 19.88 8.09 11.76
CA ALA A 242 20.32 7.59 13.06
C ALA A 242 19.86 6.12 13.26
N PRO A 243 20.50 5.36 14.17
CA PRO A 243 20.08 4.01 14.50
C PRO A 243 18.60 3.90 14.91
N ILE A 244 17.99 2.73 14.70
CA ILE A 244 16.62 2.45 15.13
C ILE A 244 16.66 1.88 16.55
N LEU A 245 16.03 2.60 17.47
CA LEU A 245 16.00 2.31 18.90
C LEU A 245 14.56 2.04 19.34
N PHE A 246 14.36 0.98 20.14
CA PHE A 246 13.04 0.58 20.66
C PHE A 246 12.79 1.07 22.09
N GLU A 247 13.77 1.68 22.72
CA GLU A 247 13.71 2.30 24.05
C GLU A 247 12.53 3.28 24.18
N PRO A 248 12.21 4.14 23.18
CA PRO A 248 11.04 5.02 23.25
C PRO A 248 9.70 4.25 23.33
N LEU A 249 9.68 2.97 22.97
CA LEU A 249 8.48 2.12 22.98
C LEU A 249 8.36 1.28 24.25
N ALA A 250 9.32 1.33 25.19
CA ALA A 250 9.40 0.40 26.32
C ALA A 250 8.09 0.27 27.12
N ALA A 251 7.36 1.37 27.33
CA ALA A 251 6.08 1.37 28.04
C ALA A 251 4.89 0.78 27.24
N LYS A 252 5.05 0.61 25.93
CA LYS A 252 4.02 0.09 24.99
C LYS A 252 4.35 -1.32 24.48
N VAL A 253 5.48 -1.90 24.89
CA VAL A 253 5.87 -3.27 24.52
C VAL A 253 4.96 -4.27 25.23
N ILE A 254 4.31 -5.14 24.46
CA ILE A 254 3.52 -6.26 24.96
C ILE A 254 4.47 -7.37 25.45
N CYS A 255 5.45 -7.73 24.63
CA CYS A 255 6.51 -8.66 25.01
C CYS A 255 7.77 -8.50 24.13
N HIS A 256 8.90 -8.99 24.63
CA HIS A 256 10.14 -9.10 23.87
C HIS A 256 10.28 -10.52 23.34
N ILE A 257 10.40 -10.68 22.02
CA ILE A 257 10.77 -11.95 21.39
C ILE A 257 12.29 -12.09 21.42
N GLU A 258 13.01 -11.00 21.11
CA GLU A 258 14.44 -10.86 21.31
C GLU A 258 14.74 -9.45 21.83
N PRO A 259 15.34 -9.31 23.02
CA PRO A 259 15.67 -8.02 23.60
C PRO A 259 16.45 -7.13 22.63
N GLY A 260 16.00 -5.89 22.46
CA GLY A 260 16.60 -4.91 21.54
C GLY A 260 16.31 -5.17 20.07
N ARG A 261 16.18 -6.41 19.57
CA ARG A 261 16.02 -6.67 18.12
C ARG A 261 14.58 -6.88 17.67
N VAL A 262 13.77 -7.56 18.47
CA VAL A 262 12.40 -7.97 18.09
C VAL A 262 11.44 -7.78 19.26
N ILE A 263 10.45 -6.92 19.05
CA ILE A 263 9.42 -6.59 20.05
C ILE A 263 8.03 -6.82 19.49
N GLN A 264 7.08 -7.17 20.36
CA GLN A 264 5.66 -7.17 20.05
C GLN A 264 5.01 -5.91 20.63
N VAL A 265 4.24 -5.21 19.82
CA VAL A 265 3.48 -3.98 20.17
C VAL A 265 2.11 -4.03 19.50
N THR A 266 1.24 -3.06 19.79
CA THR A 266 -0.01 -2.89 19.03
C THR A 266 0.27 -2.36 17.62
N LEU A 267 -0.60 -2.66 16.65
CA LEU A 267 -0.53 -2.14 15.29
C LEU A 267 -0.48 -0.61 15.30
N GLU A 268 -1.33 0.01 16.11
CA GLU A 268 -1.32 1.45 16.35
C GLU A 268 0.08 1.98 16.68
N THR A 269 0.71 1.37 17.69
CA THR A 269 2.05 1.78 18.16
C THR A 269 3.11 1.58 17.08
N ALA A 270 3.04 0.47 16.34
CA ALA A 270 3.99 0.18 15.27
C ALA A 270 3.91 1.21 14.14
N ILE A 271 2.70 1.57 13.70
CA ILE A 271 2.51 2.54 12.63
C ILE A 271 2.95 3.94 13.08
N ASP A 272 2.59 4.37 14.29
CA ASP A 272 3.06 5.65 14.84
C ASP A 272 4.58 5.74 14.91
N PHE A 273 5.23 4.65 15.31
CA PHE A 273 6.67 4.57 15.36
C PHE A 273 7.29 4.74 13.97
N VAL A 274 6.74 4.07 12.94
CA VAL A 274 7.22 4.21 11.56
C VAL A 274 6.97 5.62 11.01
N ILE A 275 5.82 6.24 11.31
CA ILE A 275 5.55 7.65 10.93
C ILE A 275 6.60 8.57 11.56
N GLY A 276 6.94 8.34 12.84
CA GLY A 276 7.98 9.09 13.53
C GLY A 276 9.37 8.91 12.90
N LEU A 277 9.71 7.69 12.50
CA LEU A 277 10.96 7.41 11.78
C LEU A 277 10.98 8.08 10.40
N GLU A 278 9.90 7.99 9.61
CA GLU A 278 9.79 8.66 8.31
C GLU A 278 9.98 10.18 8.44
N ALA A 279 9.35 10.80 9.45
CA ALA A 279 9.52 12.22 9.73
C ALA A 279 10.96 12.58 10.13
N ARG A 280 11.63 11.71 10.90
CA ARG A 280 13.05 11.88 11.26
C ARG A 280 13.96 11.83 10.04
N GLU A 281 13.75 10.86 9.15
CA GLU A 281 14.54 10.74 7.91
C GLU A 281 14.27 11.93 6.97
N ALA A 282 13.01 12.37 6.84
CA ALA A 282 12.63 13.55 6.06
C ALA A 282 13.25 14.83 6.63
N ALA A 283 13.34 14.98 7.95
CA ALA A 283 13.99 16.13 8.58
C ALA A 283 15.51 16.14 8.32
N ALA A 284 16.15 14.98 8.22
CA ALA A 284 17.59 14.87 7.99
C ALA A 284 17.98 15.02 6.52
N PHE A 285 17.18 14.47 5.60
CA PHE A 285 17.55 14.33 4.19
C PHE A 285 16.59 15.02 3.21
N GLY A 286 15.47 15.57 3.68
CA GLY A 286 14.34 15.92 2.83
C GLY A 286 13.57 14.68 2.37
N LEU A 287 12.46 14.92 1.68
CA LEU A 287 11.70 13.85 1.03
C LEU A 287 12.45 13.38 -0.21
N ARG A 288 12.50 12.06 -0.40
CA ARG A 288 13.10 11.42 -1.57
C ARG A 288 12.10 10.44 -2.17
N PRO A 289 11.66 10.59 -3.43
CA PRO A 289 11.90 11.74 -4.31
C PRO A 289 11.38 13.05 -3.69
N ASP A 290 11.93 14.17 -4.15
CA ASP A 290 11.55 15.50 -3.70
C ASP A 290 10.30 15.95 -4.47
N PRO A 291 9.14 16.05 -3.81
CA PRO A 291 7.89 16.44 -4.47
C PRO A 291 7.92 17.88 -5.01
N ALA A 292 8.84 18.74 -4.58
CA ALA A 292 8.99 20.09 -5.12
C ALA A 292 9.72 20.10 -6.47
N THR A 293 10.73 19.23 -6.65
CA THR A 293 11.61 19.26 -7.85
C THR A 293 11.32 18.15 -8.85
N ASP A 294 10.93 16.97 -8.37
CA ASP A 294 10.77 15.79 -9.23
C ASP A 294 9.35 15.71 -9.80
N TRP A 295 8.38 16.32 -9.13
CA TRP A 295 6.97 16.26 -9.52
C TRP A 295 6.72 17.03 -10.81
N LYS A 296 5.85 16.49 -11.66
CA LYS A 296 5.46 17.12 -12.92
C LYS A 296 3.95 17.01 -13.11
N PRO A 297 3.28 18.12 -13.47
CA PRO A 297 1.88 18.07 -13.84
C PRO A 297 1.70 17.28 -15.14
N ASP A 298 0.56 16.60 -15.26
CA ASP A 298 0.14 16.03 -16.54
C ASP A 298 -0.33 17.13 -17.53
N GLU A 299 -0.53 16.74 -18.78
CA GLU A 299 -0.92 17.68 -19.84
C GLU A 299 -2.30 18.31 -19.61
N ASP A 300 -3.25 17.55 -19.06
CA ASP A 300 -4.61 18.04 -18.79
C ASP A 300 -4.61 19.08 -17.65
N MET A 301 -3.83 18.84 -16.59
CA MET A 301 -3.61 19.82 -15.51
C MET A 301 -2.99 21.12 -16.04
N LEU A 302 -1.96 21.01 -16.90
CA LEU A 302 -1.32 22.18 -17.50
C LEU A 302 -2.26 22.96 -18.41
N GLU A 303 -3.09 22.29 -19.19
CA GLU A 303 -4.09 22.92 -20.04
C GLU A 303 -5.13 23.65 -19.19
N ALA A 304 -5.68 23.00 -18.17
CA ALA A 304 -6.63 23.61 -17.25
C ALA A 304 -6.02 24.81 -16.50
N TRP A 305 -4.78 24.70 -16.03
CA TRP A 305 -4.06 25.78 -15.37
C TRP A 305 -3.92 27.02 -16.26
N ARG A 306 -3.53 26.84 -17.54
CA ARG A 306 -3.45 27.95 -18.50
C ARG A 306 -4.82 28.52 -18.86
N SER A 307 -5.87 27.69 -18.84
CA SER A 307 -7.22 28.09 -19.26
C SER A 307 -7.85 29.17 -18.36
N ILE A 308 -7.45 29.24 -17.10
CA ILE A 308 -7.89 30.28 -16.14
C ILE A 308 -7.02 31.56 -16.22
N GLY A 309 -6.05 31.60 -17.13
CA GLY A 309 -5.18 32.77 -17.35
C GLY A 309 -3.90 32.78 -16.50
N GLU A 310 -3.58 31.70 -15.79
CA GLU A 310 -2.34 31.59 -15.03
C GLU A 310 -1.12 31.52 -15.94
N THR A 311 -0.09 32.29 -15.59
CA THR A 311 1.17 32.37 -16.34
C THR A 311 2.36 31.80 -15.58
N GLU A 312 2.22 31.66 -14.26
CA GLU A 312 3.21 31.00 -13.42
C GLU A 312 3.18 29.48 -13.64
N PRO A 313 4.33 28.79 -13.57
CA PRO A 313 4.34 27.32 -13.65
C PRO A 313 3.58 26.69 -12.48
N LEU A 314 2.78 25.65 -12.76
CA LEU A 314 2.23 24.80 -11.72
C LEU A 314 3.36 23.94 -11.13
N VAL A 315 3.69 24.17 -9.86
CA VAL A 315 4.80 23.53 -9.14
C VAL A 315 4.29 22.73 -7.94
N GLY A 316 4.96 21.63 -7.62
CA GLY A 316 4.74 20.88 -6.39
C GLY A 316 5.41 21.54 -5.17
N PRO A 317 5.30 20.94 -3.96
CA PRO A 317 4.54 19.72 -3.67
C PRO A 317 3.03 19.98 -3.70
N ASN A 318 2.25 18.98 -4.12
CA ASN A 318 0.80 19.13 -4.17
C ASN A 318 0.15 19.31 -2.78
N SER A 319 0.86 18.96 -1.70
CA SER A 319 0.42 19.16 -0.33
C SER A 319 0.27 20.62 0.09
N GLN A 320 0.84 21.56 -0.67
CA GLN A 320 0.81 23.00 -0.41
C GLN A 320 -0.22 23.75 -1.25
N TRP A 321 -0.95 23.06 -2.12
CA TRP A 321 -1.88 23.69 -3.05
C TRP A 321 -3.18 24.18 -2.40
N VAL A 322 -3.57 23.59 -1.27
CA VAL A 322 -4.84 23.88 -0.61
C VAL A 322 -4.59 24.67 0.68
N ASP A 323 -5.23 25.83 0.79
CA ASP A 323 -5.34 26.53 2.06
C ASP A 323 -6.41 25.85 2.93
N ASP A 324 -5.97 25.17 3.98
CA ASP A 324 -6.86 24.48 4.91
C ASP A 324 -7.78 25.44 5.68
N ASN A 325 -7.48 26.74 5.73
CA ASN A 325 -8.41 27.72 6.32
C ASN A 325 -9.61 27.96 5.40
N ALA A 326 -9.39 27.95 4.09
CA ALA A 326 -10.44 28.06 3.09
C ALA A 326 -11.22 26.73 2.93
N TYR A 327 -10.54 25.60 3.07
CA TYR A 327 -11.11 24.25 2.95
C TYR A 327 -10.92 23.44 4.25
N PRO A 328 -11.62 23.80 5.35
CA PRO A 328 -11.40 23.21 6.67
C PRO A 328 -11.89 21.76 6.79
N GLN A 329 -12.71 21.30 5.83
CA GLN A 329 -13.19 19.93 5.79
C GLN A 329 -12.68 19.24 4.54
N TRP A 330 -12.17 18.03 4.73
CA TRP A 330 -11.86 17.16 3.61
C TRP A 330 -13.11 16.98 2.73
N SER A 331 -12.90 17.00 1.42
CA SER A 331 -13.93 17.00 0.37
C SER A 331 -13.31 16.57 -0.97
N GLY A 332 -14.10 16.46 -2.03
CA GLY A 332 -13.64 16.03 -3.37
C GLY A 332 -13.38 14.52 -3.51
N SER A 333 -12.60 14.15 -4.53
CA SER A 333 -12.38 12.75 -4.97
C SER A 333 -11.76 11.87 -3.90
N GLY A 334 -10.70 12.36 -3.24
CA GLY A 334 -10.06 11.67 -2.10
C GLY A 334 -11.07 11.23 -1.05
N LYS A 335 -11.92 12.17 -0.58
CA LYS A 335 -12.95 11.86 0.41
C LYS A 335 -13.97 10.87 -0.13
N TYR A 336 -14.46 11.08 -1.36
CA TYR A 336 -15.45 10.18 -1.96
C TYR A 336 -14.94 8.74 -1.97
N ASN A 337 -13.70 8.52 -2.42
CA ASN A 337 -13.11 7.19 -2.44
C ASN A 337 -13.00 6.60 -1.02
N GLU A 338 -12.59 7.39 -0.03
CA GLU A 338 -12.46 6.92 1.33
C GLU A 338 -13.81 6.60 2.01
N VAL A 339 -14.85 7.41 1.81
CA VAL A 339 -16.14 7.21 2.50
C VAL A 339 -17.11 6.29 1.73
N SER A 340 -16.94 6.15 0.42
CA SER A 340 -17.84 5.37 -0.44
C SER A 340 -17.18 4.08 -0.92
N LEU A 341 -16.00 4.18 -1.53
CA LEU A 341 -15.38 3.05 -2.23
C LEU A 341 -14.70 2.07 -1.27
N MET A 342 -13.91 2.57 -0.32
CA MET A 342 -13.15 1.73 0.61
C MET A 342 -14.04 0.88 1.54
N PRO A 343 -15.14 1.40 2.10
CA PRO A 343 -16.08 0.57 2.86
C PRO A 343 -16.75 -0.52 2.01
N ARG A 344 -16.98 -0.30 0.71
CA ARG A 344 -17.52 -1.33 -0.19
C ARG A 344 -16.52 -2.47 -0.40
N TYR A 345 -15.24 -2.14 -0.61
CA TYR A 345 -14.20 -3.15 -0.74
C TYR A 345 -14.02 -3.95 0.55
N GLU A 346 -13.97 -3.29 1.69
CA GLU A 346 -13.89 -3.96 2.99
C GLU A 346 -15.10 -4.87 3.23
N LYS A 347 -16.33 -4.38 3.00
CA LYS A 347 -17.55 -5.19 3.08
C LYS A 347 -17.50 -6.41 2.15
N THR A 348 -16.92 -6.24 0.95
CA THR A 348 -16.73 -7.34 0.00
C THR A 348 -15.76 -8.37 0.54
N ALA A 349 -14.65 -7.96 1.15
CA ALA A 349 -13.69 -8.85 1.80
C ALA A 349 -14.34 -9.64 2.95
N PHE A 350 -15.12 -8.98 3.82
CA PHE A 350 -15.89 -9.64 4.88
C PHE A 350 -16.87 -10.69 4.32
N TRP A 351 -17.57 -10.34 3.23
CA TRP A 351 -18.51 -11.26 2.59
C TRP A 351 -17.81 -12.47 1.96
N MET A 352 -16.65 -12.26 1.31
CA MET A 352 -15.85 -13.36 0.75
C MET A 352 -15.36 -14.30 1.86
N GLU A 353 -14.90 -13.74 2.98
CA GLU A 353 -14.45 -14.50 4.13
C GLU A 353 -15.58 -15.31 4.76
N GLY A 354 -16.77 -14.72 4.95
CA GLY A 354 -17.94 -15.46 5.43
C GLY A 354 -18.35 -16.61 4.50
N LYS A 355 -18.24 -16.41 3.19
CA LYS A 355 -18.47 -17.49 2.20
C LYS A 355 -17.44 -18.61 2.28
N ARG A 356 -16.17 -18.28 2.55
CA ARG A 356 -15.08 -19.24 2.73
C ARG A 356 -15.35 -20.10 3.97
N GLU A 357 -15.66 -19.48 5.10
CA GLU A 357 -15.98 -20.18 6.36
C GLU A 357 -17.18 -21.10 6.22
N ALA A 358 -18.29 -20.62 5.63
CA ALA A 358 -19.48 -21.44 5.37
C ALA A 358 -19.22 -22.60 4.39
N ARG A 359 -18.20 -22.50 3.54
CA ARG A 359 -17.78 -23.61 2.67
C ARG A 359 -16.98 -24.64 3.47
N GLU A 360 -16.04 -24.20 4.32
CA GLU A 360 -15.25 -25.08 5.18
C GLU A 360 -16.11 -25.85 6.18
N GLU A 361 -17.12 -25.20 6.77
CA GLU A 361 -18.05 -25.86 7.70
C GLU A 361 -18.83 -26.98 7.00
N ARG A 362 -19.38 -26.72 5.81
CA ARG A 362 -20.05 -27.74 4.99
C ARG A 362 -19.15 -28.92 4.62
N TYR A 363 -17.87 -28.66 4.31
CA TYR A 363 -16.91 -29.74 4.06
C TYR A 363 -16.67 -30.60 5.31
N LYS A 364 -16.47 -29.97 6.48
CA LYS A 364 -16.29 -30.68 7.75
C LYS A 364 -17.52 -31.49 8.14
N GLU A 365 -18.72 -30.97 7.92
CA GLU A 365 -19.97 -31.70 8.15
C GLU A 365 -20.08 -32.92 7.24
N ALA A 366 -19.74 -32.76 5.95
CA ALA A 366 -19.73 -33.87 5.00
C ALA A 366 -18.69 -34.95 5.37
N GLU A 367 -17.49 -34.56 5.83
CA GLU A 367 -16.47 -35.49 6.32
C GLU A 367 -16.94 -36.26 7.56
N ARG A 368 -17.59 -35.58 8.52
CA ARG A 368 -18.17 -36.24 9.70
C ARG A 368 -19.26 -37.23 9.31
N ALA A 369 -20.18 -36.82 8.45
CA ALA A 369 -21.25 -37.70 7.96
C ALA A 369 -20.70 -38.93 7.22
N ALA A 370 -19.66 -38.74 6.40
CA ALA A 370 -18.99 -39.85 5.71
C ALA A 370 -18.28 -40.80 6.70
N ALA A 371 -17.60 -40.26 7.71
CA ALA A 371 -16.95 -41.06 8.75
C ALA A 371 -17.96 -41.85 9.59
N ASP A 372 -19.10 -41.26 9.94
CA ASP A 372 -20.17 -41.93 10.69
C ASP A 372 -20.86 -43.02 9.85
N ALA A 373 -21.10 -42.76 8.56
CA ALA A 373 -21.61 -43.77 7.63
C ALA A 373 -20.65 -44.96 7.50
N ALA A 374 -19.34 -44.71 7.38
CA ALA A 374 -18.32 -45.75 7.31
C ALA A 374 -18.27 -46.60 8.60
N ARG A 375 -18.39 -45.99 9.78
CA ARG A 375 -18.48 -46.72 11.06
C ARG A 375 -19.74 -47.58 11.14
N ALA A 376 -20.89 -47.07 10.69
CA ALA A 376 -22.14 -47.83 10.68
C ALA A 376 -22.06 -49.05 9.76
N SER A 377 -21.45 -48.92 8.57
CA SER A 377 -21.23 -50.05 7.66
C SER A 377 -20.24 -51.09 8.22
N ALA A 378 -19.21 -50.67 8.96
CA ALA A 378 -18.28 -51.58 9.61
C ALA A 378 -18.91 -52.32 10.82
N ALA A 379 -19.87 -51.71 11.51
CA ALA A 379 -20.58 -52.36 12.62
C ALA A 379 -21.60 -53.43 12.15
N GLY A 380 -22.21 -53.25 10.98
CA GLY A 380 -23.20 -54.17 10.42
C GLY A 380 -22.64 -55.38 9.65
N SER A 381 -21.32 -55.60 9.65
CA SER A 381 -20.65 -56.71 8.95
C SER A 381 -20.16 -57.85 9.88
N HIS A 382 -20.59 -57.83 11.15
CA HIS A 382 -20.26 -58.86 12.15
C HIS A 382 -21.47 -59.66 12.68
N ASP A 383 -22.67 -59.45 12.13
CA ASP A 383 -23.84 -60.31 12.29
C ASP A 383 -24.05 -61.14 11.01
#